data_AF-A0AAW8KUH9-F1
#
_entry.id   AF-A0AAW8KUH9-F1
#
_cell.length_a   1.000
_cell.length_b   1.000
_cell.length_c   1.000
_cell.angle_alpha   90.00
_cell.angle_beta   90.00
_cell.angle_gamma   90.00
#
_symmetry.space_group_name_H-M   'P 1'
#
loop_
_entity.id
_entity.type
_entity.pdbx_description
1 polymer ?
#
loop_
_entity_poly.entity_id
_entity_poly.type
_entity_poly.pdbx_seq_one_letter_code
_entity_poly.pdbx_strand_id
1 'polypeptide(L)' 'SCIVDCPYEGAIAPEQVVKVVKRLYDMGCYEVSLGETIGTATPDRVQKVWQACLAELDSKVLAGHFHNTYGMAIANIYQS' A
#
# COMPACT_ATOMS: atom_id res chain seq x y z
N SER A 1 -6.62 -1.36 -2.92
CA SER A 1 -7.06 -2.27 -1.83
C SER A 1 -6.10 -3.44 -1.75
N CYS A 2 -6.19 -4.24 -0.69
CA CYS A 2 -5.40 -5.46 -0.44
C CYS A 2 -3.89 -5.28 -0.66
N ILE A 3 -3.32 -4.14 -0.25
CA ILE A 3 -1.91 -3.83 -0.53
C ILE A 3 -0.92 -4.72 0.24
N VAL A 4 -1.38 -5.43 1.28
CA VAL A 4 -0.55 -6.28 2.14
C VAL A 4 -1.16 -7.68 2.25
N ASP A 5 -2.46 -7.77 2.54
CA ASP A 5 -3.21 -9.01 2.59
C ASP A 5 -4.55 -8.87 1.85
N CYS A 6 -4.94 -9.95 1.18
CA CYS A 6 -6.27 -10.19 0.64
C CYS A 6 -6.97 -11.24 1.51
N PRO A 7 -8.24 -11.04 1.91
CA PRO A 7 -8.97 -12.03 2.71
C PRO A 7 -9.20 -13.36 1.97
N TYR A 8 -8.98 -13.39 0.66
CA TYR A 8 -9.13 -14.58 -0.19
C TYR A 8 -7.80 -15.20 -0.58
N GLU A 9 -6.82 -14.39 -0.98
CA GLU A 9 -5.54 -14.86 -1.54
C GLU A 9 -4.40 -14.90 -0.50
N GLY A 10 -4.61 -14.32 0.68
CA GLY A 10 -3.57 -14.16 1.68
C GLY A 10 -2.60 -13.05 1.34
N ALA A 11 -1.31 -13.28 1.57
CA ALA A 11 -0.28 -12.26 1.43
C ALA A 11 -0.11 -11.80 -0.03
N ILE A 12 -0.08 -10.48 -0.23
CA ILE A 12 0.15 -9.86 -1.53
C ILE A 12 1.60 -9.37 -1.61
N ALA A 13 2.29 -9.75 -2.68
CA ALA A 13 3.66 -9.34 -2.93
C ALA A 13 3.73 -7.85 -3.35
N PRO A 14 4.69 -7.05 -2.82
CA PRO A 14 4.84 -5.63 -3.17
C PRO A 14 4.86 -5.35 -4.67
N GLU A 15 5.48 -6.21 -5.48
CA GLU A 15 5.62 -6.04 -6.93
C GLU A 15 4.25 -6.07 -7.63
N GLN A 16 3.28 -6.83 -7.10
CA GLN A 16 1.91 -6.82 -7.62
C GLN A 16 1.24 -5.47 -7.37
N VAL A 17 1.50 -4.85 -6.21
CA VAL A 17 1.00 -3.51 -5.88
C VAL A 17 1.61 -2.48 -6.84
N VAL A 18 2.93 -2.47 -6.99
CA VAL A 18 3.65 -1.56 -7.89
C VAL A 18 3.09 -1.62 -9.31
N LYS A 19 2.85 -2.83 -9.83
CA LYS A 19 2.30 -3.02 -11.18
C LYS A 19 0.96 -2.31 -11.37
N VAL A 20 0.08 -2.38 -10.37
CA VAL A 20 -1.25 -1.74 -10.44
C VAL A 20 -1.13 -0.24 -10.24
N VAL A 21 -0.34 0.22 -9.28
CA VAL A 21 -0.14 1.65 -8.99
C VAL A 21 0.45 2.37 -10.21
N LYS A 22 1.49 1.79 -10.82
CA LYS A 22 2.11 2.33 -12.04
C LYS A 22 1.11 2.41 -13.19
N ARG A 23 0.29 1.37 -13.37
CA ARG A 23 -0.75 1.39 -14.41
C ARG A 23 -1.80 2.48 -14.17
N LEU A 24 -2.20 2.72 -12.93
CA LEU A 24 -3.12 3.82 -12.60
C LEU A 24 -2.48 5.19 -12.85
N TYR A 25 -1.21 5.35 -12.47
CA TYR A 25 -0.44 6.56 -12.75
C TYR A 25 -0.30 6.83 -14.25
N ASP A 26 0.07 5.81 -15.03
CA ASP A 26 0.19 5.89 -16.50
C ASP A 26 -1.14 6.21 -17.19
N MET A 27 -2.27 5.88 -16.54
CA MET A 27 -3.62 6.24 -16.99
C MET A 27 -4.01 7.69 -16.62
N GLY A 28 -3.15 8.43 -15.94
CA GLY A 28 -3.33 9.85 -15.61
C GLY A 28 -3.80 10.13 -14.18
N CYS A 29 -3.81 9.14 -13.28
CA CYS A 29 -4.09 9.39 -11.87
C CYS A 29 -2.97 10.26 -11.26
N TYR A 30 -3.32 11.41 -10.69
CA TYR A 30 -2.37 12.28 -10.02
C TYR A 30 -1.95 11.74 -8.63
N GLU A 31 -2.79 10.91 -8.02
CA GLU A 31 -2.57 10.26 -6.73
C GLU A 31 -3.22 8.86 -6.74
N VAL A 32 -2.62 7.90 -6.02
CA VAL A 32 -3.10 6.54 -5.81
C VAL A 32 -3.08 6.21 -4.32
N SER A 33 -4.25 5.91 -3.77
CA SER A 33 -4.39 5.49 -2.37
C SER A 33 -4.12 3.98 -2.20
N LEU A 34 -3.08 3.65 -1.44
CA LEU A 34 -2.68 2.31 -1.07
C LEU A 34 -3.54 1.81 0.10
N GLY A 35 -4.68 1.20 -0.25
CA GLY A 35 -5.67 0.71 0.71
C GLY A 35 -5.34 -0.64 1.33
N GLU A 36 -5.06 -0.64 2.62
CA GLU A 36 -5.05 -1.81 3.50
C GLU A 36 -6.50 -2.11 3.91
N THR A 37 -6.98 -3.30 3.55
CA THR A 37 -8.43 -3.56 3.50
C THR A 37 -8.97 -4.21 4.77
N ILE A 38 -8.17 -4.97 5.51
CA ILE A 38 -8.66 -5.85 6.59
C ILE A 38 -8.03 -5.55 7.96
N GLY A 39 -7.13 -4.59 8.06
CA GLY A 39 -6.42 -4.17 9.26
C GLY A 39 -5.19 -5.00 9.64
N THR A 40 -4.74 -5.94 8.80
CA THR A 40 -3.72 -6.95 9.19
C THR A 40 -2.28 -6.55 8.92
N ALA A 41 -2.06 -5.41 8.26
CA ALA A 41 -0.71 -4.96 7.94
C ALA A 41 0.07 -4.52 9.19
N THR A 42 1.34 -4.91 9.24
CA THR A 42 2.33 -4.44 10.21
C THR A 42 3.25 -3.40 9.58
N PRO A 43 3.90 -2.52 10.38
CA PRO A 43 4.77 -1.48 9.85
C PRO A 43 5.84 -1.98 8.87
N ASP A 44 6.52 -3.10 9.18
CA ASP A 44 7.56 -3.67 8.32
C ASP A 44 7.03 -4.11 6.95
N ARG A 45 5.78 -4.57 6.89
CA ARG A 45 5.12 -5.00 5.65
C ARG A 45 4.66 -3.79 4.84
N VAL A 46 4.13 -2.77 5.49
CA VAL A 46 3.82 -1.48 4.86
C VAL A 46 5.07 -0.86 4.26
N GLN A 47 6.18 -0.85 5.00
CA GLN A 47 7.47 -0.31 4.53
C GLN A 47 7.94 -0.97 3.24
N LYS A 48 7.83 -2.31 3.14
CA LYS A 48 8.20 -3.05 1.92
C LYS A 48 7.38 -2.63 0.70
N VAL A 49 6.07 -2.48 0.86
CA VAL A 49 5.18 -2.00 -0.21
C VAL A 49 5.54 -0.56 -0.59
N TRP A 50 5.75 0.30 0.40
CA TRP A 50 6.06 1.70 0.17
C TRP A 50 7.39 1.89 -0.56
N GLN A 51 8.45 1.20 -0.11
CA GLN A 51 9.76 1.22 -0.76
C GLN A 51 9.70 0.70 -2.20
N ALA A 52 8.92 -0.36 -2.46
CA ALA A 52 8.76 -0.89 -3.81
C ALA A 52 8.05 0.13 -4.73
N CYS A 53 7.04 0.85 -4.25
CA CYS A 53 6.38 1.91 -5.01
C CYS A 53 7.32 3.11 -5.25
N LEU A 54 8.05 3.55 -4.22
CA LEU A 54 8.97 4.68 -4.30
C LEU A 54 10.20 4.42 -5.19
N ALA A 55 10.50 3.16 -5.49
CA ALA A 55 11.54 2.80 -6.47
C ALA A 55 11.13 3.18 -7.91
N GLU A 56 9.83 3.33 -8.18
CA GLU A 56 9.29 3.53 -9.53
C GLU A 56 8.49 4.83 -9.69
N LEU A 57 8.05 5.44 -8.59
CA LEU A 57 7.11 6.56 -8.57
C LEU A 57 7.53 7.64 -7.56
N ASP A 58 7.16 8.90 -7.83
CA ASP A 58 7.35 10.00 -6.88
C ASP A 58 6.42 9.82 -5.66
N SER A 59 6.91 10.15 -4.46
CA SER A 59 6.14 10.02 -3.23
C SER A 59 4.85 10.85 -3.23
N LYS A 60 4.79 11.96 -3.98
CA LYS A 60 3.60 12.81 -4.12
C LYS A 60 2.43 12.12 -4.80
N VAL A 61 2.68 10.99 -5.46
CA VAL A 61 1.64 10.18 -6.13
C VAL A 61 1.00 9.18 -5.15
N LEU A 62 1.58 8.97 -3.96
CA LEU A 62 1.14 7.92 -3.04
C LEU A 62 0.38 8.50 -1.84
N ALA A 63 -0.73 7.87 -1.49
CA ALA A 63 -1.45 8.11 -0.24
C ALA A 63 -1.67 6.79 0.51
N GLY A 64 -1.64 6.81 1.84
CA GLY A 64 -1.88 5.63 2.68
C GLY A 64 -3.33 5.58 3.17
N HIS A 65 -3.98 4.42 3.07
CA HIS A 65 -5.28 4.16 3.70
C HIS A 65 -5.15 2.91 4.57
N PHE A 66 -5.14 3.08 5.89
CA PHE A 66 -4.88 2.00 6.83
C PHE A 66 -6.05 1.79 7.78
N HIS A 67 -6.57 0.57 7.83
CA HIS A 67 -7.63 0.23 8.79
C HIS A 67 -7.03 -0.02 10.17
N ASN A 68 -7.74 0.43 11.20
CA ASN A 68 -7.32 0.25 12.60
C ASN A 68 -7.92 -1.02 13.25
N THR A 69 -8.39 -2.00 12.46
CA THR A 69 -9.08 -3.20 12.94
C THR A 69 -8.29 -3.94 14.02
N TYR A 70 -6.96 -4.01 13.88
CA TYR A 70 -6.05 -4.66 14.84
C TYR A 70 -5.09 -3.66 15.52
N GLY A 71 -5.44 -2.38 15.57
CA GLY A 71 -4.68 -1.36 16.32
C GLY A 71 -3.38 -0.87 15.67
N MET A 72 -3.13 -1.21 14.40
CA MET A 72 -1.87 -0.89 13.72
C MET A 72 -1.91 0.39 12.87
N ALA A 73 -3.05 1.06 12.72
CA ALA A 73 -3.19 2.15 11.74
C ALA A 73 -2.19 3.30 11.96
N ILE A 74 -2.06 3.79 13.19
CA ILE A 74 -1.12 4.90 13.49
C ILE A 74 0.33 4.49 13.28
N ALA A 75 0.69 3.25 13.63
CA ALA A 75 2.03 2.74 13.40
C ALA A 75 2.33 2.61 11.88
N ASN A 76 1.34 2.18 11.10
CA ASN A 76 1.44 2.09 9.65
C ASN A 76 1.53 3.48 9.00
N ILE A 77 0.80 4.49 9.49
CA ILE A 77 0.91 5.90 9.06
C ILE A 77 2.30 6.45 9.35
N TYR A 78 2.85 6.21 10.54
CA TYR A 78 4.19 6.68 10.90
C TYR A 78 5.29 6.07 10.01
N GLN A 79 5.07 4.85 9.53
CA GLN A 79 6.03 4.10 8.75
C GLN A 79 5.98 4.39 7.24
N SER A 80 4.82 4.82 6.73
CA SER A 80 4.61 5.19 5.32
C SER A 80 5.19 6.55 4.97
#